data_AF-A0A8T2XVD2-F1
#
_entry.id   AF-A0A8T2XVD2-F1
#
_cell.length_a   1.000
_cell.length_b   1.000
_cell.length_c   1.000
_cell.angle_alpha   90.00
_cell.angle_beta   90.00
_cell.angle_gamma   90.00
#
_symmetry.space_group_name_H-M   'P 1'
#
loop_
_entity.id
_entity.type
_entity.pdbx_description
1 polymer ?
#
loop_
_entity_poly.entity_id
_entity_poly.type
_entity_poly.pdbx_seq_one_letter_code
_entity_poly.pdbx_strand_id
1 'polypeptide(L)'
;MAIDGEDESKPNGQDQPRKTLRRKRATLTLKQQQQLLNIRDLSGNECSNVNAMVGLLMEESGMSFTKLVEEIYRKLVKMSGNLTVAVVKNAGLFVGQRVTYGVPNVDADILEDETHSCLWCWETRDFKLTPKSVHGALKIRRTYRKKIHDRIAVVSKMITALQKQETDQNYESDLIKSSQKLGKVLTEADIRLLIDGLLQKKGPEIADKEAKQEETLLVKQLKKNKREKEKEKKRMDLELQKENRENEKEQKRLQEEAEKDERHREREESEIKRQLKRQQEEVEKEQRRKEKEEAELKRRTSTKSTTFDSSSKESKRIDKAITQLMDYALSSNDNITGDDIRKSHLSSGCHLGFSIRVNRKQHWSIRKKPKTGPFKELKLTAIRDPTHNDD
;
A
#
# COMPACT_ATOMS: atom_id res chain seq x y z
N MET A 1 86.44 35.94 -13.23
CA MET A 1 85.60 37.15 -13.34
C MET A 1 84.40 36.90 -12.44
N ALA A 2 84.34 37.63 -11.33
CA ALA A 2 83.12 37.84 -10.57
C ALA A 2 82.15 38.68 -11.42
N ILE A 3 80.85 38.57 -11.15
CA ILE A 3 79.92 39.68 -10.98
C ILE A 3 78.67 39.11 -10.30
N ASP A 4 78.40 39.70 -9.14
CA ASP A 4 77.22 39.56 -8.31
C ASP A 4 75.97 40.13 -8.99
N GLY A 5 74.80 39.68 -8.53
CA GLY A 5 73.50 40.21 -8.92
C GLY A 5 72.45 39.75 -7.93
N GLU A 6 72.45 40.40 -6.76
CA GLU A 6 71.36 40.37 -5.79
C GLU A 6 70.07 40.90 -6.44
N ASP A 7 68.93 40.26 -6.17
CA ASP A 7 67.66 40.96 -6.13
C ASP A 7 66.86 40.49 -4.91
N GLU A 8 66.69 41.43 -3.97
CA GLU A 8 65.87 41.28 -2.78
C GLU A 8 64.39 41.32 -3.16
N SER A 9 63.60 40.38 -2.66
CA SER A 9 62.16 40.59 -2.48
C SER A 9 61.71 39.93 -1.19
N LYS A 10 61.59 40.76 -0.14
CA LYS A 10 61.01 40.41 1.16
C LYS A 10 59.47 40.35 1.12
N PRO A 11 58.84 39.79 2.16
CA PRO A 11 57.66 38.94 2.04
C PRO A 11 56.36 39.66 2.39
N ASN A 12 55.23 39.17 1.90
CA ASN A 12 53.95 39.42 2.57
C ASN A 12 52.89 38.38 2.20
N GLY A 13 52.09 37.97 3.18
CA GLY A 13 50.70 37.62 2.94
C GLY A 13 50.28 36.18 3.17
N GLN A 14 49.92 35.91 4.43
CA GLN A 14 48.76 35.10 4.82
C GLN A 14 48.87 33.58 4.75
N ASP A 15 49.40 33.05 5.86
CA ASP A 15 49.11 31.73 6.39
C ASP A 15 47.60 31.60 6.67
N GLN A 16 46.89 30.85 5.83
CA GLN A 16 45.52 30.41 6.06
C GLN A 16 45.54 28.92 6.38
N PRO A 17 44.95 28.47 7.50
CA PRO A 17 45.00 27.07 7.88
C PRO A 17 44.19 26.24 6.87
N ARG A 18 44.90 25.42 6.08
CA ARG A 18 44.31 24.37 5.26
C ARG A 18 43.55 23.42 6.17
N LYS A 19 42.24 23.66 6.33
CA LYS A 19 41.29 22.72 6.92
C LYS A 19 41.33 21.45 6.08
N THR A 20 42.13 20.49 6.50
CA THR A 20 42.11 19.12 5.99
C THR A 20 40.78 18.51 6.42
N LEU A 21 39.77 18.67 5.57
CA LEU A 21 38.51 17.93 5.71
C LEU A 21 38.85 16.46 5.46
N ARG A 22 39.28 15.75 6.51
CA ARG A 22 39.37 14.30 6.51
C ARG A 22 37.95 13.78 6.27
N ARG A 23 37.63 13.55 5.00
CA ARG A 23 36.44 12.83 4.56
C ARG A 23 36.53 11.46 5.21
N LYS A 24 35.82 11.28 6.33
CA LYS A 24 35.73 10.00 7.03
C LYS A 24 35.29 8.98 5.98
N ARG A 25 36.17 8.04 5.62
CA ARG A 25 35.84 6.92 4.74
C ARG A 25 34.74 6.13 5.45
N ALA A 26 33.52 6.22 4.96
CA ALA A 26 32.45 5.34 5.39
C ALA A 26 32.78 3.94 4.85
N THR A 27 33.31 3.07 5.71
CA THR A 27 33.50 1.66 5.39
C THR A 27 32.10 1.07 5.24
N LEU A 28 31.72 0.70 4.01
CA LEU A 28 30.47 -0.02 3.75
C LEU A 28 30.48 -1.28 4.61
N THR A 29 29.42 -1.48 5.39
CA THR A 29 29.31 -2.66 6.26
C THR A 29 29.23 -3.94 5.41
N LEU A 30 29.76 -5.06 5.94
CA LEU A 30 29.75 -6.36 5.25
C LEU A 30 28.32 -6.74 4.78
N LYS A 31 27.29 -6.35 5.54
CA LYS A 31 25.87 -6.55 5.18
C LYS A 31 25.42 -5.72 3.97
N GLN A 32 25.89 -4.48 3.83
CA GLN A 32 25.61 -3.64 2.66
C GLN A 32 26.37 -4.13 1.41
N GLN A 33 27.59 -4.67 1.59
CA GLN A 33 28.31 -5.35 0.53
C GLN A 33 27.56 -6.63 0.09
N GLN A 34 27.03 -7.41 1.04
CA GLN A 34 26.23 -8.61 0.77
C GLN A 34 24.89 -8.30 0.08
N GLN A 35 24.21 -7.20 0.46
CA GLN A 35 22.95 -6.78 -0.17
C GLN A 35 23.14 -6.30 -1.62
N LEU A 36 24.30 -5.71 -1.96
CA LEU A 36 24.67 -5.39 -3.35
C LEU A 36 25.09 -6.61 -4.19
N LEU A 37 25.35 -7.75 -3.54
CA LEU A 37 25.81 -9.00 -4.16
C LEU A 37 24.67 -9.93 -4.57
N ASN A 38 23.49 -9.85 -3.94
CA ASN A 38 22.35 -10.70 -4.29
C ASN A 38 21.48 -10.11 -5.40
N ILE A 39 21.99 -10.08 -6.63
CA ILE A 39 21.16 -9.81 -7.82
C ILE A 39 20.03 -10.83 -7.97
N ARG A 40 20.24 -12.05 -7.45
CA ARG A 40 19.32 -13.18 -7.58
C ARG A 40 18.02 -13.04 -6.80
N ASP A 41 17.91 -12.06 -5.89
CA ASP A 41 16.72 -11.81 -5.07
C ASP A 41 15.84 -10.67 -5.61
N LEU A 42 16.16 -10.10 -6.78
CA LEU A 42 15.30 -9.11 -7.43
C LEU A 42 13.97 -9.75 -7.79
N SER A 43 12.91 -9.30 -7.10
CA SER A 43 11.54 -9.72 -7.39
C SER A 43 11.26 -9.50 -8.88
N GLY A 44 10.70 -10.51 -9.54
CA GLY A 44 10.55 -10.57 -11.00
C GLY A 44 9.63 -9.54 -11.66
N ASN A 45 9.41 -8.39 -11.03
CA ASN A 45 8.55 -7.31 -11.50
C ASN A 45 9.29 -6.27 -12.36
N GLU A 46 10.63 -6.31 -12.42
CA GLU A 46 11.42 -5.36 -13.25
C GLU A 46 11.74 -5.87 -14.67
N CYS A 47 11.65 -7.18 -14.93
CA CYS A 47 11.93 -7.77 -16.25
C CYS A 47 10.63 -8.14 -16.98
N SER A 48 10.34 -7.47 -18.09
CA SER A 48 9.07 -7.63 -18.82
C SER A 48 9.00 -8.81 -19.79
N ASN A 49 10.11 -9.50 -20.06
CA ASN A 49 10.17 -10.61 -21.02
C ASN A 49 11.07 -11.75 -20.51
N VAL A 50 10.78 -12.98 -20.93
CA VAL A 50 11.52 -14.22 -20.65
C VAL A 50 13.01 -14.06 -20.91
N ASN A 51 13.42 -13.43 -22.00
CA ASN A 51 14.83 -13.20 -22.33
C ASN A 51 15.56 -12.39 -21.24
N ALA A 52 14.92 -11.35 -20.70
CA ALA A 52 15.47 -10.54 -19.63
C ALA A 52 15.55 -11.32 -18.32
N MET A 53 14.51 -12.13 -18.01
CA MET A 53 14.49 -12.97 -16.82
C MET A 53 15.55 -14.08 -16.87
N VAL A 54 15.70 -14.77 -18.01
CA VAL A 54 16.74 -15.78 -18.24
C VAL A 54 18.12 -15.15 -18.13
N GLY A 55 18.34 -13.99 -18.75
CA GLY A 55 19.58 -13.24 -18.65
C GLY A 55 19.95 -12.86 -17.21
N LEU A 56 18.97 -12.38 -16.43
CA LEU A 56 19.21 -12.01 -15.03
C LEU A 56 19.55 -13.23 -14.16
N LEU A 57 18.86 -14.36 -14.36
CA LEU A 57 19.05 -15.56 -13.57
C LEU A 57 20.33 -16.33 -13.93
N MET A 58 20.79 -16.21 -15.17
CA MET A 58 22.01 -16.90 -15.63
C MET A 58 23.30 -16.17 -15.26
N GLU A 59 23.23 -14.85 -15.07
CA GLU A 59 24.37 -14.00 -14.78
C GLU A 59 25.18 -14.53 -13.59
N GLU A 60 26.49 -14.65 -13.76
CA GLU A 60 27.46 -15.14 -12.77
C GLU A 60 27.29 -16.61 -12.37
N SER A 61 26.52 -17.40 -13.13
CA SER A 61 26.43 -18.84 -12.91
C SER A 61 27.64 -19.57 -13.49
N GLY A 62 28.28 -20.45 -12.71
CA GLY A 62 29.36 -21.32 -13.19
C GLY A 62 28.89 -22.69 -13.72
N MET A 63 27.58 -22.93 -13.77
CA MET A 63 27.04 -24.25 -14.12
C MET A 63 27.22 -24.58 -15.60
N SER A 64 27.20 -25.88 -15.91
CA SER A 64 26.96 -26.38 -17.27
C SER A 64 25.62 -25.90 -17.82
N PHE A 65 25.51 -25.81 -19.15
CA PHE A 65 24.32 -25.28 -19.82
C PHE A 65 23.07 -26.08 -19.47
N THR A 66 23.18 -27.42 -19.46
CA THR A 66 22.06 -28.29 -19.10
C THR A 66 21.56 -28.03 -17.67
N LYS A 67 22.45 -27.99 -16.67
CA LYS A 67 22.08 -27.71 -15.27
C LYS A 67 21.51 -26.31 -15.08
N LEU A 68 22.10 -25.32 -15.77
CA LEU A 68 21.65 -23.93 -15.72
C LEU A 68 20.22 -23.78 -16.24
N VAL A 69 19.92 -24.37 -17.39
CA VAL A 69 18.59 -24.33 -18.01
C VAL A 69 17.55 -24.92 -17.07
N GLU A 70 17.84 -26.06 -16.45
CA GLU A 70 16.92 -26.67 -15.50
C GLU A 70 16.71 -25.80 -14.26
N GLU A 71 17.76 -25.17 -13.73
CA GLU A 71 17.64 -24.27 -12.59
C GLU A 71 16.77 -23.06 -12.92
N ILE A 72 17.01 -22.43 -14.06
CA ILE A 72 16.25 -21.27 -14.53
C ILE A 72 14.80 -21.66 -14.80
N TYR A 73 14.56 -22.81 -15.44
CA TYR A 73 13.21 -23.34 -15.67
C TYR A 73 12.45 -23.54 -14.35
N ARG A 74 13.07 -24.20 -13.35
CA ARG A 74 12.48 -24.39 -12.02
C ARG A 74 12.11 -23.08 -11.33
N LYS A 75 12.89 -22.01 -11.56
CA LYS A 75 12.59 -20.67 -11.02
C LYS A 75 11.45 -19.98 -11.78
N LEU A 76 11.48 -20.02 -13.11
CA LEU A 76 10.50 -19.30 -13.94
C LEU A 76 9.13 -19.97 -13.96
N VAL A 77 9.02 -21.30 -13.93
CA VAL A 77 7.72 -21.98 -13.88
C VAL A 77 6.92 -21.62 -12.64
N LYS A 78 7.59 -21.36 -11.51
CA LYS A 78 6.94 -20.86 -10.28
C LYS A 78 6.35 -19.45 -10.45
N MET A 79 6.86 -18.67 -11.40
CA MET A 79 6.46 -17.29 -11.66
C MET A 79 5.45 -17.20 -12.81
N SER A 80 5.62 -18.03 -13.86
CA SER A 80 4.82 -18.05 -15.08
C SER A 80 4.56 -19.50 -15.50
N GLY A 81 3.34 -19.99 -15.29
CA GLY A 81 2.98 -21.41 -15.46
C GLY A 81 2.94 -21.95 -16.90
N ASN A 82 3.20 -21.11 -17.91
CA ASN A 82 3.12 -21.48 -19.33
C ASN A 82 4.48 -21.59 -20.03
N LEU A 83 5.58 -21.70 -19.29
CA LEU A 83 6.93 -21.78 -19.85
C LEU A 83 7.37 -23.24 -20.07
N THR A 84 8.06 -23.51 -21.18
CA THR A 84 8.67 -24.82 -21.48
C THR A 84 10.19 -24.76 -21.37
N VAL A 85 10.83 -25.90 -21.14
CA VAL A 85 12.31 -26.00 -21.08
C VAL A 85 12.95 -25.54 -22.39
N ALA A 86 12.34 -25.84 -23.54
CA ALA A 86 12.85 -25.45 -24.85
C ALA A 86 12.93 -23.92 -25.02
N VAL A 87 11.94 -23.18 -24.52
CA VAL A 87 11.95 -21.70 -24.54
C VAL A 87 13.11 -21.17 -23.71
N VAL A 88 13.36 -21.75 -22.53
CA VAL A 88 14.50 -21.36 -21.67
C VAL A 88 15.84 -21.68 -22.35
N LYS A 89 15.98 -22.84 -22.99
CA LYS A 89 17.18 -23.21 -23.76
C LYS A 89 17.47 -22.17 -24.85
N ASN A 90 16.48 -21.87 -25.68
CA ASN A 90 16.63 -20.92 -26.79
C ASN A 90 16.96 -19.51 -26.27
N ALA A 91 16.26 -19.06 -25.22
CA ALA A 91 16.54 -17.77 -24.60
C ALA A 91 17.96 -17.73 -24.01
N GLY A 92 18.40 -18.78 -23.33
CA GLY A 92 19.73 -18.88 -22.72
C GLY A 92 20.85 -18.76 -23.75
N LEU A 93 20.75 -19.46 -24.89
CA LEU A 93 21.74 -19.36 -25.97
C LEU A 93 21.70 -17.98 -26.66
N PHE A 94 20.51 -17.38 -26.78
CA PHE A 94 20.33 -16.09 -27.42
C PHE A 94 20.89 -14.93 -26.59
N VAL A 95 20.60 -14.90 -25.29
CA VAL A 95 20.98 -13.78 -24.41
C VAL A 95 22.31 -14.00 -23.70
N GLY A 96 22.73 -15.25 -23.52
CA GLY A 96 23.88 -15.64 -22.74
C GLY A 96 25.12 -15.92 -23.57
N GLN A 97 26.27 -15.74 -22.94
CA GLN A 97 27.56 -16.23 -23.37
C GLN A 97 28.25 -16.91 -22.19
N ARG A 98 29.04 -17.94 -22.47
CA ARG A 98 29.84 -18.61 -21.45
C ARG A 98 31.29 -18.17 -21.62
N VAL A 99 31.86 -17.63 -20.54
CA VAL A 99 33.19 -17.03 -20.52
C VAL A 99 34.07 -17.84 -19.58
N THR A 100 35.30 -18.15 -20.02
CA THR A 100 36.33 -18.76 -19.16
C THR A 100 37.17 -17.65 -18.52
N TYR A 101 37.32 -17.71 -17.19
CA TYR A 101 38.22 -16.81 -16.45
C TYR A 101 39.46 -17.51 -15.92
N GLY A 102 39.58 -18.81 -16.16
CA GLY A 102 40.68 -19.65 -15.72
C GLY A 102 41.60 -20.05 -16.87
N VAL A 103 42.10 -21.28 -16.80
CA VAL A 103 42.93 -21.90 -17.84
C VAL A 103 42.00 -22.66 -18.79
N PRO A 104 41.90 -22.27 -20.08
CA PRO A 104 41.00 -22.93 -21.01
C PRO A 104 41.48 -24.35 -21.31
N ASN A 105 40.52 -25.29 -21.35
CA ASN A 105 40.74 -26.62 -21.92
C ASN A 105 40.32 -26.59 -23.39
N VAL A 106 41.26 -26.86 -24.30
CA VAL A 106 41.07 -26.72 -25.75
C VAL A 106 40.11 -27.79 -26.30
N ASP A 107 40.04 -28.94 -25.64
CA ASP A 107 39.26 -30.10 -26.07
C ASP A 107 37.90 -30.20 -25.36
N ALA A 108 37.59 -29.26 -24.47
CA ALA A 108 36.37 -29.29 -23.68
C ALA A 108 35.17 -28.69 -24.42
N ASP A 109 33.99 -29.30 -24.24
CA ASP A 109 32.74 -28.69 -24.67
C ASP A 109 32.51 -27.40 -23.88
N ILE A 110 32.62 -26.27 -24.58
CA ILE A 110 32.48 -24.94 -23.99
C ILE A 110 31.17 -24.83 -23.21
N LEU A 111 30.07 -25.46 -23.60
CA LEU A 111 28.76 -25.31 -22.94
C LEU A 111 28.54 -26.23 -21.74
N GLU A 112 29.21 -27.37 -21.71
CA GLU A 112 28.97 -28.41 -20.70
C GLU A 112 30.17 -28.63 -19.76
N ASP A 113 31.36 -28.13 -20.09
CA ASP A 113 32.55 -28.30 -19.25
C ASP A 113 32.39 -27.69 -17.85
N GLU A 114 32.74 -28.46 -16.82
CA GLU A 114 32.70 -28.04 -15.41
C GLU A 114 34.08 -28.12 -14.76
N THR A 115 35.14 -28.22 -15.56
CA THR A 115 36.51 -28.28 -15.05
C THR A 115 36.82 -27.06 -14.18
N HIS A 116 37.22 -27.32 -12.93
CA HIS A 116 37.43 -26.27 -11.92
C HIS A 116 38.51 -25.25 -12.32
N SER A 117 39.53 -25.68 -13.08
CA SER A 117 40.60 -24.78 -13.56
C SER A 117 40.13 -23.77 -14.61
N CYS A 118 39.03 -24.04 -15.33
CA CYS A 118 38.53 -23.18 -16.40
C CYS A 118 37.75 -21.97 -15.88
N LEU A 119 37.26 -22.03 -14.63
CA LEU A 119 36.48 -20.97 -13.98
C LEU A 119 35.38 -20.41 -14.90
N TRP A 120 34.54 -21.31 -15.43
CA TRP A 120 33.45 -20.94 -16.32
C TRP A 120 32.44 -20.03 -15.63
N CYS A 121 31.91 -19.08 -16.39
CA CYS A 121 30.94 -18.11 -15.91
C CYS A 121 30.00 -17.70 -17.05
N TRP A 122 28.71 -17.80 -16.80
CA TRP A 122 27.66 -17.30 -17.67
C TRP A 122 27.47 -15.80 -17.49
N GLU A 123 27.43 -15.10 -18.61
CA GLU A 123 27.24 -13.66 -18.67
C GLU A 123 26.23 -13.29 -19.75
N THR A 124 25.43 -12.26 -19.51
CA THR A 124 24.56 -11.68 -20.54
C THR A 124 25.39 -10.96 -21.60
N ARG A 125 25.06 -11.19 -22.88
CA ARG A 125 25.70 -10.55 -24.04
C ARG A 125 25.42 -9.06 -24.10
N ASP A 126 24.14 -8.68 -23.97
CA ASP A 126 23.70 -7.30 -24.01
C ASP A 126 23.16 -6.87 -22.64
N PHE A 127 23.85 -5.90 -22.02
CA PHE A 127 23.39 -5.28 -20.78
C PHE A 127 21.99 -4.68 -20.91
N LYS A 128 21.51 -4.30 -22.10
CA LYS A 128 20.13 -3.79 -22.27
C LYS A 128 19.05 -4.78 -21.80
N LEU A 129 19.36 -6.07 -21.74
CA LEU A 129 18.46 -7.11 -21.25
C LEU A 129 18.44 -7.21 -19.72
N THR A 130 19.38 -6.55 -19.03
CA THR A 130 19.43 -6.50 -17.57
C THR A 130 18.80 -5.20 -17.03
N PRO A 131 18.25 -5.19 -15.81
CA PRO A 131 17.74 -3.97 -15.19
C PRO A 131 18.83 -2.90 -15.03
N LYS A 132 18.50 -1.64 -15.33
CA LYS A 132 19.47 -0.52 -15.23
C LYS A 132 20.03 -0.35 -13.81
N SER A 133 19.26 -0.72 -12.79
CA SER A 133 19.66 -0.75 -11.38
C SER A 133 20.90 -1.61 -11.16
N VAL A 134 21.00 -2.76 -11.84
CA VAL A 134 22.09 -3.73 -11.64
C VAL A 134 23.31 -3.53 -12.53
N HIS A 135 23.20 -2.73 -13.60
CA HIS A 135 24.29 -2.53 -14.57
C HIS A 135 25.61 -2.12 -13.92
N GLY A 136 25.56 -1.21 -12.95
CA GLY A 136 26.75 -0.70 -12.26
C GLY A 136 27.47 -1.82 -11.52
N ALA A 137 26.73 -2.58 -10.71
CA ALA A 137 27.27 -3.69 -9.93
C ALA A 137 27.84 -4.80 -10.83
N LEU A 138 27.11 -5.15 -11.89
CA LEU A 138 27.56 -6.16 -12.86
C LEU A 138 28.83 -5.73 -13.59
N LYS A 139 28.91 -4.48 -14.04
CA LYS A 139 30.12 -3.96 -14.70
C LYS A 139 31.34 -4.03 -13.78
N ILE A 140 31.16 -3.73 -12.49
CA ILE A 140 32.24 -3.84 -11.50
C ILE A 140 32.69 -5.30 -11.35
N ARG A 141 31.76 -6.24 -11.18
CA ARG A 141 32.09 -7.66 -11.02
C ARG A 141 32.72 -8.28 -12.26
N ARG A 142 32.22 -7.97 -13.47
CA ARG A 142 32.87 -8.38 -14.73
C ARG A 142 34.28 -7.83 -14.87
N THR A 143 34.48 -6.57 -14.48
CA THR A 143 35.81 -5.95 -14.48
C THR A 143 36.74 -6.67 -13.50
N TYR A 144 36.27 -7.00 -12.30
CA TYR A 144 37.03 -7.76 -11.32
C TYR A 144 37.47 -9.12 -11.88
N ARG A 145 36.53 -9.93 -12.37
CA ARG A 145 36.83 -11.23 -12.98
C ARG A 145 37.82 -11.11 -14.13
N LYS A 146 37.65 -10.12 -15.01
CA LYS A 146 38.57 -9.87 -16.12
C LYS A 146 39.99 -9.55 -15.64
N LYS A 147 40.14 -8.72 -14.60
CA LYS A 147 41.47 -8.38 -14.05
C LYS A 147 42.15 -9.58 -13.37
N ILE A 148 41.38 -10.41 -12.68
CA ILE A 148 41.90 -11.66 -12.12
C ILE A 148 42.32 -12.62 -13.24
N HIS A 149 41.51 -12.75 -14.29
CA HIS A 149 41.84 -13.58 -15.45
C HIS A 149 43.09 -13.10 -16.20
N ASP A 150 43.27 -11.79 -16.40
CA ASP A 150 44.48 -11.24 -17.00
C ASP A 150 45.74 -11.72 -16.23
N ARG A 151 45.65 -11.76 -14.90
CA ARG A 151 46.73 -12.26 -14.02
C ARG A 151 46.90 -13.77 -14.13
N ILE A 152 45.80 -14.55 -14.07
CA ILE A 152 45.84 -16.00 -14.25
C ILE A 152 46.50 -16.34 -15.59
N ALA A 153 46.10 -15.70 -16.68
CA ALA A 153 46.64 -15.96 -18.02
C ALA A 153 48.16 -15.69 -18.11
N VAL A 154 48.66 -14.64 -17.46
CA VAL A 154 50.11 -14.36 -17.43
C VAL A 154 50.85 -15.38 -16.56
N VAL A 155 50.31 -15.71 -15.38
CA VAL A 155 50.91 -16.72 -14.48
C VAL A 155 50.92 -18.10 -15.16
N SER A 156 49.85 -18.50 -15.82
CA SER A 156 49.78 -19.76 -16.57
C SER A 156 50.81 -19.81 -17.69
N LYS A 157 50.99 -18.73 -18.46
CA LYS A 157 52.05 -18.64 -19.48
C LYS A 157 53.45 -18.77 -18.87
N MET A 158 53.67 -18.16 -17.71
CA MET A 158 54.93 -18.28 -16.99
C MET A 158 55.18 -19.71 -16.51
N ILE A 159 54.16 -20.39 -15.96
CA ILE A 159 54.24 -21.81 -15.57
C ILE A 159 54.54 -22.68 -16.79
N THR A 160 53.87 -22.46 -17.93
CA THR A 160 54.15 -23.21 -19.17
C THR A 160 55.58 -22.97 -19.64
N ALA A 161 56.11 -21.74 -19.56
CA ALA A 161 57.51 -21.47 -19.88
C ALA A 161 58.45 -22.23 -18.93
N LEU A 162 58.18 -22.24 -17.62
CA LEU A 162 58.95 -23.00 -16.62
C LEU A 162 58.89 -24.53 -16.80
N GLN A 163 57.82 -25.04 -17.40
CA GLN A 163 57.66 -26.46 -17.69
C GLN A 163 58.36 -26.90 -18.98
N LYS A 164 58.69 -25.98 -19.89
CA LYS A 164 59.57 -26.29 -21.02
C LYS A 164 60.95 -26.58 -20.45
N GLN A 165 61.49 -27.77 -20.73
CA GLN A 165 62.81 -28.17 -20.24
C GLN A 165 63.87 -27.15 -20.68
N GLU A 166 64.90 -26.99 -19.85
CA GLU A 166 66.02 -26.04 -20.04
C GLU A 166 66.80 -26.25 -21.37
N THR A 167 66.51 -27.34 -22.09
CA THR A 167 67.01 -27.68 -23.42
C THR A 167 66.39 -26.86 -24.56
N ASP A 168 65.32 -26.12 -24.32
CA ASP A 168 64.63 -25.31 -25.33
C ASP A 168 65.29 -23.93 -25.48
N GLN A 169 65.86 -23.62 -26.65
CA GLN A 169 66.63 -22.37 -26.92
C GLN A 169 65.88 -21.06 -26.58
N ASN A 170 64.56 -21.11 -26.45
CA ASN A 170 63.71 -19.95 -26.23
C ASN A 170 63.15 -19.83 -24.80
N TYR A 171 63.49 -20.77 -23.91
CA TYR A 171 63.01 -20.82 -22.53
C TYR A 171 63.23 -19.50 -21.78
N GLU A 172 64.47 -19.03 -21.74
CA GLU A 172 64.85 -17.83 -20.99
C GLU A 172 64.16 -16.58 -21.54
N SER A 173 64.03 -16.48 -22.86
CA SER A 173 63.37 -15.35 -23.52
C SER A 173 61.86 -15.31 -23.23
N ASP A 174 61.19 -16.46 -23.23
CA ASP A 174 59.76 -16.59 -22.91
C ASP A 174 59.49 -16.31 -21.44
N LEU A 175 60.39 -16.73 -20.55
CA LEU A 175 60.31 -16.48 -19.11
C LEU A 175 60.46 -14.99 -18.80
N ILE A 176 61.46 -14.32 -19.37
CA ILE A 176 61.68 -12.86 -19.20
C ILE A 176 60.46 -12.08 -19.70
N LYS A 177 59.94 -12.41 -20.89
CA LYS A 177 58.73 -11.76 -21.45
C LYS A 177 57.52 -11.94 -20.55
N SER A 178 57.34 -13.13 -19.98
CA SER A 178 56.21 -13.44 -19.09
C SER A 178 56.34 -12.71 -17.75
N SER A 179 57.55 -12.64 -17.19
CA SER A 179 57.86 -11.87 -15.98
C SER A 179 57.59 -10.37 -16.16
N GLN A 180 58.03 -9.79 -17.28
CA GLN A 180 57.74 -8.38 -17.61
C GLN A 180 56.22 -8.12 -17.75
N LYS A 181 55.47 -9.06 -18.34
CA LYS A 181 54.00 -8.94 -18.43
C LYS A 181 53.36 -9.03 -17.05
N LEU A 182 53.88 -9.86 -16.14
CA LEU A 182 53.36 -10.00 -14.80
C LEU A 182 53.51 -8.70 -14.00
N GLY A 183 54.65 -8.01 -14.14
CA GLY A 183 54.87 -6.69 -13.53
C GLY A 183 53.95 -5.58 -14.06
N LYS A 184 53.38 -5.74 -15.26
CA LYS A 184 52.40 -4.80 -15.85
C LYS A 184 50.96 -5.09 -15.42
N VAL A 185 50.66 -6.34 -15.08
CA VAL A 185 49.33 -6.73 -14.59
C VAL A 185 49.19 -6.32 -13.13
N LEU A 186 48.00 -5.86 -12.75
CA LEU A 186 47.71 -5.46 -11.38
C LEU A 186 47.90 -6.63 -10.40
N THR A 187 48.47 -6.34 -9.23
CA THR A 187 48.51 -7.32 -8.15
C THR A 187 47.12 -7.55 -7.59
N GLU A 188 46.92 -8.64 -6.84
CA GLU A 188 45.62 -8.90 -6.21
C GLU A 188 45.16 -7.76 -5.31
N ALA A 189 46.08 -7.17 -4.55
CA ALA A 189 45.79 -6.06 -3.67
C ALA A 189 45.36 -4.81 -4.46
N ASP A 190 46.04 -4.51 -5.57
CA ASP A 190 45.69 -3.39 -6.44
C ASP A 190 44.35 -3.61 -7.13
N ILE A 191 44.04 -4.86 -7.53
CA ILE A 191 42.74 -5.21 -8.08
C ILE A 191 41.64 -4.98 -7.04
N ARG A 192 41.82 -5.48 -5.81
CA ARG A 192 40.86 -5.26 -4.71
C ARG A 192 40.66 -3.76 -4.46
N LEU A 193 41.75 -2.98 -4.37
CA LEU A 193 41.71 -1.53 -4.19
C LEU A 193 40.98 -0.80 -5.34
N LEU A 194 41.21 -1.22 -6.58
CA LEU A 194 40.53 -0.68 -7.76
C LEU A 194 39.02 -0.92 -7.68
N ILE A 195 38.61 -2.14 -7.35
CA ILE A 195 37.20 -2.51 -7.24
C ILE A 195 36.51 -1.80 -6.08
N ASP A 196 37.17 -1.71 -4.93
CA ASP A 196 36.67 -0.93 -3.79
C ASP A 196 36.45 0.54 -4.18
N GLY A 197 37.40 1.12 -4.93
CA GLY A 197 37.25 2.46 -5.48
C GLY A 197 36.05 2.62 -6.43
N LEU A 198 35.76 1.61 -7.26
CA LEU A 198 34.59 1.62 -8.15
C LEU A 198 33.27 1.45 -7.39
N LEU A 199 33.23 0.56 -6.39
CA LEU A 199 32.07 0.35 -5.52
C LEU A 199 31.71 1.64 -4.77
N GLN A 200 32.71 2.29 -4.18
CA GLN A 200 32.52 3.53 -3.42
C GLN A 200 32.07 4.71 -4.30
N LYS A 201 32.52 4.79 -5.56
CA LYS A 201 32.05 5.81 -6.50
C LYS A 201 30.61 5.60 -6.96
N LYS A 202 30.13 4.35 -7.00
CA LYS A 202 28.79 4.01 -7.50
C LYS A 202 27.71 3.93 -6.42
N GLY A 203 28.06 3.63 -5.18
CA GLY A 203 27.12 3.61 -4.05
C GLY A 203 26.24 4.87 -3.93
N PRO A 204 26.79 6.10 -3.98
CA PRO A 204 25.99 7.32 -3.86
C PRO A 204 25.03 7.53 -5.04
N GLU A 205 25.43 7.15 -6.27
CA GLU A 205 24.63 7.36 -7.48
C GLU A 205 23.42 6.41 -7.56
N ILE A 206 23.57 5.19 -7.03
CA ILE A 206 22.48 4.20 -6.99
C ILE A 206 21.48 4.58 -5.91
N ALA A 207 21.95 4.95 -4.71
CA ALA A 207 21.09 5.39 -3.62
C ALA A 207 20.24 6.62 -3.97
N ASP A 208 20.82 7.59 -4.70
CA ASP A 208 20.09 8.78 -5.17
C ASP A 208 19.02 8.44 -6.22
N LYS A 209 19.27 7.45 -7.10
CA LYS A 209 18.28 7.00 -8.08
C LYS A 209 17.16 6.18 -7.45
N GLU A 210 17.48 5.32 -6.49
CA GLU A 210 16.51 4.54 -5.73
C GLU A 210 15.60 5.46 -4.90
N ALA A 211 16.17 6.42 -4.17
CA ALA A 211 15.40 7.40 -3.41
C ALA A 211 14.41 8.19 -4.30
N LYS A 212 14.85 8.61 -5.50
CA LYS A 212 13.96 9.28 -6.48
C LYS A 212 12.82 8.39 -6.97
N GLN A 213 13.08 7.09 -7.16
CA GLN A 213 12.04 6.14 -7.56
C GLN A 213 11.05 5.87 -6.42
N GLU A 214 11.53 5.66 -5.19
CA GLU A 214 10.70 5.50 -4.00
C GLU A 214 9.83 6.74 -3.76
N GLU A 215 10.40 7.94 -3.86
CA GLU A 215 9.66 9.21 -3.77
C GLU A 215 8.57 9.28 -4.85
N THR A 216 8.88 8.91 -6.10
CA THR A 216 7.91 8.90 -7.20
C THR A 216 6.75 7.94 -6.94
N LEU A 217 7.02 6.75 -6.39
CA LEU A 217 6.01 5.76 -6.03
C LEU A 217 5.13 6.26 -4.87
N LEU A 218 5.73 6.83 -3.83
CA LEU A 218 5.00 7.41 -2.69
C LEU A 218 4.10 8.57 -3.13
N VAL A 219 4.59 9.46 -4.00
CA VAL A 219 3.79 10.56 -4.57
C VAL A 219 2.61 10.01 -5.39
N LYS A 220 2.81 8.96 -6.18
CA LYS A 220 1.73 8.32 -6.96
C LYS A 220 0.66 7.73 -6.03
N GLN A 221 1.07 7.08 -4.94
CA GLN A 221 0.16 6.48 -3.97
C GLN A 221 -0.63 7.54 -3.18
N LEU A 222 0.04 8.61 -2.74
CA LEU A 222 -0.60 9.76 -2.09
C LEU A 222 -1.64 10.44 -2.99
N LYS A 223 -1.33 10.62 -4.29
CA LYS A 223 -2.29 11.17 -5.27
C LYS A 223 -3.52 10.27 -5.43
N LYS A 224 -3.36 8.95 -5.43
CA LYS A 224 -4.48 7.99 -5.49
C LYS A 224 -5.37 8.11 -4.25
N ASN A 225 -4.75 8.08 -3.06
CA ASN A 225 -5.48 8.22 -1.79
C ASN A 225 -6.22 9.56 -1.69
N LYS A 226 -5.62 10.66 -2.17
CA LYS A 226 -6.28 11.97 -2.22
C LYS A 226 -7.53 11.97 -3.12
N ARG A 227 -7.44 11.34 -4.29
CA ARG A 227 -8.59 11.17 -5.21
C ARG A 227 -9.70 10.32 -4.61
N GLU A 228 -9.35 9.27 -3.86
CA GLU A 228 -10.33 8.42 -3.17
C GLU A 228 -11.04 9.18 -2.05
N LYS A 229 -10.30 9.90 -1.19
CA LYS A 229 -10.89 10.76 -0.15
C LYS A 229 -11.81 11.84 -0.72
N GLU A 230 -11.45 12.43 -1.87
CA GLU A 230 -12.30 13.41 -2.54
C GLU A 230 -13.60 12.78 -3.07
N LYS A 231 -13.53 11.57 -3.65
CA LYS A 231 -14.71 10.82 -4.09
C LYS A 231 -15.61 10.45 -2.91
N GLU A 232 -15.03 10.04 -1.78
CA GLU A 232 -15.76 9.71 -0.56
C GLU A 232 -16.43 10.94 0.04
N LYS A 233 -15.73 12.08 0.11
CA LYS A 233 -16.32 13.37 0.51
C LYS A 233 -17.53 13.74 -0.36
N LYS A 234 -17.45 13.55 -1.68
CA LYS A 234 -18.59 13.79 -2.60
C LYS A 234 -19.77 12.85 -2.35
N ARG A 235 -19.52 11.61 -1.93
CA ARG A 235 -20.59 10.66 -1.55
C ARG A 235 -21.27 11.10 -0.27
N MET A 236 -20.49 11.44 0.76
CA MET A 236 -21.01 11.92 2.04
C MET A 236 -21.83 13.21 1.88
N ASP A 237 -21.36 14.16 1.05
CA ASP A 237 -22.07 15.41 0.78
C ASP A 237 -23.41 15.18 0.05
N LEU A 238 -23.44 14.25 -0.90
CA LEU A 238 -24.68 13.87 -1.59
C LEU A 238 -25.68 13.19 -0.65
N GLU A 239 -25.20 12.39 0.29
CA GLU A 239 -26.02 11.72 1.30
C GLU A 239 -26.60 12.72 2.30
N LEU A 240 -25.76 13.64 2.80
CA LEU A 240 -26.20 14.76 3.64
C LEU A 240 -27.24 15.64 2.95
N GLN A 241 -27.07 15.92 1.65
CA GLN A 241 -28.04 16.69 0.89
C GLN A 241 -29.39 15.96 0.74
N LYS A 242 -29.39 14.63 0.65
CA LYS A 242 -30.63 13.83 0.61
C LYS A 242 -31.33 13.84 1.95
N GLU A 243 -30.60 13.61 3.03
CA GLU A 243 -31.12 13.65 4.40
C GLU A 243 -31.74 15.02 4.72
N ASN A 244 -31.06 16.12 4.38
CA ASN A 244 -31.60 17.46 4.55
C ASN A 244 -32.92 17.68 3.79
N ARG A 245 -33.04 17.15 2.56
CA ARG A 245 -34.30 17.22 1.79
C ARG A 245 -35.42 16.38 2.40
N GLU A 246 -35.09 15.28 3.06
CA GLU A 246 -36.07 14.44 3.77
C GLU A 246 -36.53 15.12 5.06
N ASN A 247 -35.59 15.64 5.85
CA ASN A 247 -35.87 16.39 7.07
C ASN A 247 -36.70 17.66 6.78
N GLU A 248 -36.42 18.39 5.70
CA GLU A 248 -37.21 19.56 5.30
C GLU A 248 -38.65 19.19 4.94
N LYS A 249 -38.85 18.06 4.23
CA LYS A 249 -40.19 17.55 3.91
C LYS A 249 -40.95 17.11 5.15
N GLU A 250 -40.25 16.47 6.10
CA GLU A 250 -40.85 16.03 7.35
C GLU A 250 -41.26 17.21 8.23
N GLN A 251 -40.40 18.23 8.36
CA GLN A 251 -40.74 19.48 9.05
C GLN A 251 -41.96 20.16 8.44
N LYS A 252 -42.06 20.23 7.10
CA LYS A 252 -43.25 20.76 6.42
C LYS A 252 -44.53 19.98 6.73
N ARG A 253 -44.46 18.64 6.81
CA ARG A 253 -45.61 17.82 7.19
C ARG A 253 -46.06 18.09 8.62
N LEU A 254 -45.11 18.14 9.55
CA LEU A 254 -45.41 18.45 10.96
C LEU A 254 -46.00 19.85 11.11
N GLN A 255 -45.51 20.83 10.35
CA GLN A 255 -46.07 22.18 10.34
C GLN A 255 -47.49 22.21 9.77
N GLU A 256 -47.75 21.51 8.67
CA GLU A 256 -49.09 21.43 8.08
C GLU A 256 -50.09 20.71 8.99
N GLU A 257 -49.65 19.67 9.70
CA GLU A 257 -50.45 18.96 10.72
C GLU A 257 -50.80 19.88 11.88
N ALA A 258 -49.82 20.61 12.42
CA ALA A 258 -50.05 21.60 13.48
C ALA A 258 -51.02 22.71 13.06
N GLU A 259 -50.91 23.22 11.83
CA GLU A 259 -51.84 24.22 11.28
C GLU A 259 -53.26 23.66 11.10
N LYS A 260 -53.41 22.39 10.68
CA LYS A 260 -54.72 21.74 10.56
C LYS A 260 -55.38 21.57 11.92
N ASP A 261 -54.61 21.16 12.92
CA ASP A 261 -55.08 21.03 14.30
C ASP A 261 -55.46 22.38 14.91
N GLU A 262 -54.68 23.43 14.64
CA GLU A 262 -55.02 24.80 15.05
C GLU A 262 -56.33 25.27 14.41
N ARG A 263 -56.52 25.03 13.10
CA ARG A 263 -57.80 25.32 12.41
C ARG A 263 -58.96 24.50 12.97
N HIS A 264 -58.72 23.29 13.45
CA HIS A 264 -59.75 22.49 14.11
C HIS A 264 -60.18 23.13 15.43
N ARG A 265 -59.20 23.52 16.26
CA ARG A 265 -59.45 24.24 17.52
C ARG A 265 -60.20 25.55 17.30
N GLU A 266 -59.80 26.36 16.33
CA GLU A 266 -60.50 27.61 16.00
C GLU A 266 -61.96 27.38 15.59
N ARG A 267 -62.25 26.30 14.84
CA ARG A 267 -63.63 25.93 14.47
C ARG A 267 -64.45 25.55 15.69
N GLU A 268 -63.93 24.68 16.55
CA GLU A 268 -64.57 24.28 17.80
C GLU A 268 -64.85 25.50 18.70
N GLU A 269 -63.87 26.39 18.87
CA GLU A 269 -64.05 27.62 19.64
C GLU A 269 -65.13 28.54 19.04
N SER A 270 -65.15 28.69 17.72
CA SER A 270 -66.17 29.49 17.03
C SER A 270 -67.58 28.90 17.17
N GLU A 271 -67.69 27.57 17.24
CA GLU A 271 -68.95 26.85 17.39
C GLU A 271 -69.47 26.92 18.83
N ILE A 272 -68.60 26.73 19.83
CA ILE A 272 -68.92 26.97 21.24
C ILE A 272 -69.38 28.42 21.45
N LYS A 273 -68.69 29.39 20.85
CA LYS A 273 -69.06 30.81 20.92
C LYS A 273 -70.43 31.08 20.30
N ARG A 274 -70.77 30.41 19.19
CA ARG A 274 -72.12 30.49 18.58
C ARG A 274 -73.18 29.87 19.48
N GLN A 275 -72.90 28.72 20.09
CA GLN A 275 -73.82 28.07 21.03
C GLN A 275 -74.07 28.95 22.26
N LEU A 276 -73.03 29.55 22.83
CA LEU A 276 -73.16 30.50 23.95
C LEU A 276 -74.02 31.72 23.57
N LYS A 277 -73.83 32.26 22.36
CA LYS A 277 -74.66 33.36 21.84
C LYS A 277 -76.13 32.94 21.65
N ARG A 278 -76.39 31.73 21.18
CA ARG A 278 -77.75 31.17 21.09
C ARG A 278 -78.40 31.03 22.46
N GLN A 279 -77.66 30.53 23.46
CA GLN A 279 -78.17 30.46 24.83
C GLN A 279 -78.46 31.86 25.40
N GLN A 280 -77.60 32.85 25.16
CA GLN A 280 -77.91 34.24 25.54
C GLN A 280 -79.16 34.78 24.85
N GLU A 281 -79.33 34.52 23.55
CA GLU A 281 -80.51 34.96 22.80
C GLU A 281 -81.78 34.21 23.22
N GLU A 282 -81.69 32.92 23.57
CA GLU A 282 -82.81 32.17 24.15
C GLU A 282 -83.17 32.67 25.55
N VAL A 283 -82.19 32.96 26.41
CA VAL A 283 -82.43 33.62 27.71
C VAL A 283 -83.07 35.00 27.50
N GLU A 284 -82.66 35.78 26.50
CA GLU A 284 -83.29 37.07 26.18
C GLU A 284 -84.72 36.89 25.64
N LYS A 285 -84.97 35.91 24.76
CA LYS A 285 -86.32 35.60 24.25
C LYS A 285 -87.23 35.03 25.34
N GLU A 286 -86.67 34.24 26.25
CA GLU A 286 -87.37 33.73 27.43
C GLU A 286 -87.64 34.87 28.41
N GLN A 287 -86.73 35.83 28.56
CA GLN A 287 -86.98 37.06 29.31
C GLN A 287 -88.10 37.89 28.66
N ARG A 288 -88.16 38.00 27.33
CA ARG A 288 -89.29 38.64 26.61
C ARG A 288 -90.61 37.85 26.69
N ARG A 289 -90.57 36.53 26.87
CA ARG A 289 -91.76 35.70 27.15
C ARG A 289 -92.20 35.84 28.60
N LYS A 290 -91.26 35.89 29.54
CA LYS A 290 -91.50 36.22 30.95
C LYS A 290 -92.07 37.63 31.09
N GLU A 291 -91.62 38.62 30.32
CA GLU A 291 -92.25 39.97 30.26
C GLU A 291 -93.71 39.92 29.77
N LYS A 292 -94.07 38.97 28.88
CA LYS A 292 -95.45 38.75 28.43
C LYS A 292 -96.32 37.95 29.42
N GLU A 293 -95.75 36.96 30.10
CA GLU A 293 -96.42 36.21 31.18
C GLU A 293 -96.49 37.01 32.50
N GLU A 294 -95.58 37.95 32.72
CA GLU A 294 -95.56 38.88 33.88
C GLU A 294 -96.64 39.98 33.75
N ALA A 295 -97.21 40.19 32.56
CA ALA A 295 -98.44 40.96 32.37
C ALA A 295 -99.71 40.20 32.83
N GLU A 296 -99.64 38.87 33.03
CA GLU A 296 -100.79 38.01 33.35
C GLU A 296 -100.76 37.48 34.80
N LEU A 297 -99.61 37.47 35.47
CA LEU A 297 -99.44 36.91 36.83
C LEU A 297 -99.03 37.93 37.91
N LYS A 298 -99.41 39.21 37.76
CA LYS A 298 -99.44 40.22 38.85
C LYS A 298 -100.67 40.05 39.77
N ARG A 299 -100.79 38.87 40.40
CA ARG A 299 -101.57 38.64 41.64
C ARG A 299 -100.84 37.60 42.51
N ARG A 300 -100.34 38.04 43.68
CA ARG A 300 -99.85 37.29 44.87
C ARG A 300 -98.34 36.99 44.92
N THR A 301 -97.54 37.87 45.55
CA THR A 301 -96.92 37.80 46.93
C THR A 301 -95.75 36.80 47.04
N SER A 302 -94.46 37.23 47.09
CA SER A 302 -93.66 37.86 48.17
C SER A 302 -93.18 36.89 49.27
N THR A 303 -91.86 36.62 49.36
CA THR A 303 -90.93 36.95 50.49
C THR A 303 -89.60 36.15 50.46
N LYS A 304 -88.46 36.85 50.65
CA LYS A 304 -87.20 36.57 51.44
C LYS A 304 -86.47 35.20 51.29
N SER A 305 -85.14 35.03 51.43
CA SER A 305 -83.92 35.85 51.61
C SER A 305 -82.70 34.91 51.78
N THR A 306 -81.48 35.38 51.50
CA THR A 306 -80.19 35.05 52.19
C THR A 306 -79.32 33.86 51.74
N THR A 307 -78.24 34.21 51.02
CA THR A 307 -76.78 33.99 51.24
C THR A 307 -76.12 32.62 51.57
N PHE A 308 -74.93 32.46 50.93
CA PHE A 308 -73.71 31.69 51.26
C PHE A 308 -73.51 30.25 50.73
N ASP A 309 -72.67 30.19 49.68
CA ASP A 309 -71.40 29.46 49.51
C ASP A 309 -71.17 28.10 50.18
N SER A 310 -70.68 27.13 49.40
CA SER A 310 -70.15 25.85 49.89
C SER A 310 -69.34 25.12 48.81
N SER A 311 -68.13 24.69 49.20
CA SER A 311 -67.62 23.29 49.09
C SER A 311 -67.36 22.72 47.68
N SER A 312 -66.34 21.95 47.35
CA SER A 312 -65.18 21.34 48.02
C SER A 312 -64.33 20.64 46.93
N LYS A 313 -63.01 20.51 47.20
CA LYS A 313 -62.02 19.48 46.81
C LYS A 313 -62.53 18.32 45.92
N GLU A 314 -61.80 17.80 44.93
CA GLU A 314 -60.48 17.15 45.03
C GLU A 314 -60.14 16.58 43.63
N SER A 315 -58.89 16.68 43.15
CA SER A 315 -58.07 15.57 42.61
C SER A 315 -56.91 16.08 41.74
N LYS A 316 -55.74 16.23 42.35
CA LYS A 316 -54.44 16.09 41.65
C LYS A 316 -53.57 15.10 42.43
N ARG A 317 -54.01 13.84 42.44
CA ARG A 317 -53.10 12.70 42.43
C ARG A 317 -52.62 12.59 41.00
N ILE A 318 -51.38 13.00 40.72
CA ILE A 318 -50.52 12.50 39.62
C ILE A 318 -49.13 13.16 39.74
N ASP A 319 -49.03 14.37 40.29
CA ASP A 319 -47.75 15.11 40.30
C ASP A 319 -46.79 14.74 41.44
N LYS A 320 -47.19 13.86 42.38
CA LYS A 320 -46.36 13.45 43.53
C LYS A 320 -45.64 12.09 43.34
N ALA A 321 -45.96 11.36 42.27
CA ALA A 321 -45.34 10.07 41.96
C ALA A 321 -44.09 10.20 41.05
N ILE A 322 -43.98 11.28 40.27
CA ILE A 322 -42.88 11.48 39.32
C ILE A 322 -41.64 12.05 40.03
N THR A 323 -41.81 12.85 41.08
CA THR A 323 -40.70 13.39 41.87
C THR A 323 -40.06 12.33 42.77
N GLN A 324 -40.81 11.35 43.29
CA GLN A 324 -40.26 10.28 44.14
C GLN A 324 -39.49 9.21 43.36
N LEU A 325 -39.66 9.10 42.04
CA LEU A 325 -38.92 8.14 41.21
C LEU A 325 -37.52 8.67 40.83
N MET A 326 -37.35 9.99 40.75
CA MET A 326 -36.06 10.62 40.44
C MET A 326 -35.10 10.61 41.64
N ASP A 327 -35.64 10.64 42.86
CA ASP A 327 -34.82 10.67 44.08
C ASP A 327 -34.27 9.28 44.49
N TYR A 328 -34.84 8.18 43.97
CA TYR A 328 -34.34 6.82 44.25
C TYR A 328 -33.07 6.46 43.45
N ALA A 329 -32.85 7.10 42.29
CA ALA A 329 -31.67 6.86 41.45
C ALA A 329 -30.40 7.55 41.97
N LEU A 330 -30.55 8.53 42.87
CA LEU A 330 -29.44 9.31 43.45
C LEU A 330 -29.05 8.86 44.88
N SER A 331 -29.74 7.85 45.44
CA SER A 331 -29.51 7.34 46.81
C SER A 331 -28.98 5.90 46.87
N SER A 332 -28.47 5.33 45.77
CA SER A 332 -27.77 4.04 45.76
C SER A 332 -26.26 4.30 45.76
N ASN A 333 -25.65 4.23 46.94
CA ASN A 333 -24.19 4.22 47.11
C ASN A 333 -23.69 2.79 46.92
N ASP A 334 -23.43 2.40 45.68
CA ASP A 334 -22.59 1.24 45.39
C ASP A 334 -21.19 1.76 45.05
N ASN A 335 -20.28 1.54 46.00
CA ASN A 335 -18.88 1.95 45.92
C ASN A 335 -18.19 1.21 44.77
N ILE A 336 -18.12 1.84 43.59
CA ILE A 336 -17.34 1.37 42.45
C ILE A 336 -15.88 1.26 42.89
N THR A 337 -15.43 0.04 43.14
CA THR A 337 -14.05 -0.23 43.51
C THR A 337 -13.22 -0.29 42.23
N GLY A 338 -11.95 0.14 42.27
CA GLY A 338 -11.09 0.22 41.07
C GLY A 338 -10.98 -1.09 40.25
N ASP A 339 -11.27 -2.24 40.86
CA ASP A 339 -11.35 -3.53 40.18
C ASP A 339 -12.60 -3.71 39.28
N ASP A 340 -13.68 -2.95 39.49
CA ASP A 340 -14.90 -3.01 38.68
C ASP A 340 -14.73 -2.28 37.33
N ILE A 341 -13.91 -1.22 37.30
CA ILE A 341 -13.48 -0.55 36.07
C ILE A 341 -12.56 -1.47 35.26
N ARG A 342 -11.72 -2.26 35.93
CA ARG A 342 -10.85 -3.24 35.28
C ARG A 342 -11.65 -4.43 34.73
N LYS A 343 -12.69 -4.89 35.44
CA LYS A 343 -13.61 -5.94 35.00
C LYS A 343 -14.47 -5.53 33.80
N SER A 344 -14.96 -4.28 33.73
CA SER A 344 -15.77 -3.82 32.59
C SER A 344 -14.95 -3.68 31.29
N HIS A 345 -13.68 -3.27 31.39
CA HIS A 345 -12.77 -3.22 30.25
C HIS A 345 -12.35 -4.60 29.75
N LEU A 346 -12.16 -5.58 30.66
CA LEU A 346 -11.85 -6.97 30.28
C LEU A 346 -13.05 -7.72 29.69
N SER A 347 -14.27 -7.47 30.17
CA SER A 347 -15.48 -8.08 29.61
C SER A 347 -15.91 -7.46 28.27
N SER A 348 -15.63 -6.18 28.03
CA SER A 348 -15.75 -5.54 26.71
C SER A 348 -14.76 -6.12 25.69
N GLY A 349 -13.53 -6.43 26.11
CA GLY A 349 -12.52 -7.10 25.27
C GLY A 349 -12.84 -8.55 24.90
N CYS A 350 -13.57 -9.28 25.76
CA CYS A 350 -13.96 -10.67 25.49
C CYS A 350 -15.12 -10.80 24.50
N HIS A 351 -16.01 -9.81 24.39
CA HIS A 351 -17.12 -9.84 23.40
C HIS A 351 -16.66 -9.52 21.97
N LEU A 352 -15.56 -8.77 21.81
CA LEU A 352 -14.97 -8.49 20.50
C LEU A 352 -14.12 -9.66 19.98
N GLY A 353 -13.50 -10.43 20.88
CA GLY A 353 -12.65 -11.58 20.55
C GLY A 353 -13.41 -12.85 20.12
N PHE A 354 -14.63 -13.07 20.62
CA PHE A 354 -15.43 -14.24 20.27
C PHE A 354 -16.19 -14.11 18.94
N SER A 355 -16.46 -12.89 18.48
CA SER A 355 -17.14 -12.67 17.19
C SER A 355 -16.26 -12.96 15.97
N ILE A 356 -14.93 -12.99 16.14
CA ILE A 356 -13.98 -13.19 15.03
C ILE A 356 -13.61 -14.67 14.82
N ARG A 357 -13.87 -15.58 15.79
CA ARG A 357 -13.44 -16.99 15.71
C ARG A 357 -14.54 -18.03 15.48
N VAL A 358 -15.83 -17.67 15.47
CA VAL A 358 -16.93 -18.64 15.24
C VAL A 358 -17.82 -18.26 14.06
N ASN A 359 -17.22 -17.90 12.92
CA ASN A 359 -17.95 -17.92 11.65
C ASN A 359 -17.05 -18.38 10.49
N ARG A 360 -16.58 -19.64 10.59
CA ARG A 360 -16.21 -20.42 9.42
C ARG A 360 -17.45 -21.19 8.99
N LYS A 361 -18.00 -20.82 7.84
CA LYS A 361 -19.19 -21.35 7.14
C LYS A 361 -20.51 -20.70 7.59
N GLN A 362 -20.95 -19.64 6.89
CA GLN A 362 -22.26 -19.54 6.21
C GLN A 362 -22.33 -18.30 5.28
N HIS A 363 -22.33 -18.58 3.97
CA HIS A 363 -22.97 -17.92 2.82
C HIS A 363 -23.35 -16.42 2.84
N TRP A 364 -22.64 -15.62 2.04
CA TRP A 364 -23.17 -14.37 1.47
C TRP A 364 -23.76 -14.58 0.07
N SER A 365 -24.96 -15.15 -0.05
CA SER A 365 -25.80 -14.92 -1.26
C SER A 365 -27.21 -15.48 -1.09
N ILE A 366 -28.14 -14.69 -0.56
CA ILE A 366 -29.57 -14.84 -0.88
C ILE A 366 -30.19 -13.44 -1.01
N ARG A 367 -30.33 -12.95 -2.25
CA ARG A 367 -31.30 -11.91 -2.60
C ARG A 367 -32.58 -12.62 -3.04
N LYS A 368 -33.71 -12.35 -2.38
CA LYS A 368 -35.03 -12.78 -2.86
C LYS A 368 -35.65 -11.71 -3.76
N LYS A 369 -36.09 -12.19 -4.94
CA LYS A 369 -36.97 -11.64 -5.99
C LYS A 369 -36.34 -10.85 -7.16
N PRO A 370 -36.35 -11.41 -8.38
CA PRO A 370 -36.25 -10.66 -9.62
C PRO A 370 -37.64 -10.18 -10.08
N LYS A 371 -37.76 -8.92 -10.51
CA LYS A 371 -38.89 -8.46 -11.33
C LYS A 371 -38.56 -8.78 -12.79
N THR A 372 -39.51 -9.47 -13.41
CA THR A 372 -39.57 -9.93 -14.80
C THR A 372 -39.49 -8.79 -15.83
N GLY A 373 -38.74 -9.05 -16.90
CA GLY A 373 -38.78 -8.33 -18.18
C GLY A 373 -37.95 -9.12 -19.21
N PRO A 374 -38.53 -9.66 -20.31
CA PRO A 374 -37.89 -10.68 -21.13
C PRO A 374 -36.97 -10.05 -22.18
N PHE A 375 -35.65 -10.26 -22.06
CA PHE A 375 -34.75 -10.09 -23.20
C PHE A 375 -34.73 -11.38 -24.01
N LYS A 376 -35.07 -11.25 -25.30
CA LYS A 376 -35.08 -12.32 -26.29
C LYS A 376 -33.65 -12.74 -26.65
N GLU A 377 -33.47 -14.06 -26.69
CA GLU A 377 -32.55 -14.83 -27.55
C GLU A 377 -31.11 -14.34 -27.72
N LEU A 378 -30.19 -14.96 -26.96
CA LEU A 378 -28.82 -15.19 -27.42
C LEU A 378 -28.76 -16.60 -28.03
N LYS A 379 -28.76 -16.67 -29.37
CA LYS A 379 -28.50 -17.89 -30.13
C LYS A 379 -27.03 -18.27 -29.98
N LEU A 380 -26.75 -19.39 -29.32
CA LEU A 380 -25.45 -20.06 -29.37
C LEU A 380 -25.50 -21.13 -30.46
N THR A 381 -24.76 -20.95 -31.54
CA THR A 381 -24.46 -22.01 -32.51
C THR A 381 -23.47 -22.98 -31.88
N ALA A 382 -23.91 -24.22 -31.67
CA ALA A 382 -23.05 -25.33 -31.31
C ALA A 382 -22.18 -25.73 -32.51
N ILE A 383 -20.86 -25.72 -32.33
CA ILE A 383 -19.95 -26.44 -33.22
C ILE A 383 -19.90 -27.87 -32.71
N ARG A 384 -20.44 -28.77 -33.54
CA ARG A 384 -20.33 -30.22 -33.45
C ARG A 384 -18.88 -30.63 -33.67
N ASP A 385 -18.33 -31.44 -32.78
CA ASP A 385 -17.29 -32.40 -33.14
C ASP A 385 -17.90 -33.49 -34.04
N PRO A 386 -17.17 -33.98 -35.06
CA PRO A 386 -17.41 -35.30 -35.59
C PRO A 386 -16.21 -36.23 -35.30
N THR A 387 -16.59 -37.31 -34.62
CA THR A 387 -15.98 -38.63 -34.53
C THR A 387 -15.23 -39.12 -35.77
N HIS A 388 -14.08 -39.73 -35.48
CA HIS A 388 -13.55 -40.99 -36.02
C HIS A 388 -14.56 -41.83 -36.84
N ASN A 389 -14.13 -42.30 -38.00
CA ASN A 389 -14.52 -43.60 -38.58
C ASN A 389 -13.33 -44.16 -39.36
N ASP A 390 -13.17 -45.48 -39.26
CA ASP A 390 -12.25 -46.35 -39.98
C ASP A 390 -12.68 -46.50 -41.46
N ASP A 391 -11.69 -46.43 -42.36
CA ASP A 391 -11.40 -47.30 -43.53
C ASP A 391 -10.43 -46.59 -44.50
#